data_AF-A0A381W7E1-F1
#
_entry.id   AF-A0A381W7E1-F1
#
_cell.length_a   1.000
_cell.length_b   1.000
_cell.length_c   1.000
_cell.angle_alpha   90.00
_cell.angle_beta   90.00
_cell.angle_gamma   90.00
#
_symmetry.space_group_name_H-M   'P 1'
#
loop_
_entity.id
_entity.type
_entity.pdbx_description
1 polymer ?
#
loop_
_entity_poly.entity_id
_entity_poly.type
_entity_poly.pdbx_seq_one_letter_code
_entity_poly.pdbx_strand_id
1 'polypeptide(L)'
;MILGGLVFLDSGSPIPIPLTGLPSVLLGLAIMAYGWSQWRSYQRLPLHEAIQLGRVQGGRLSRTDLFLKLRLSAEKTDELLDLLIQKGFLERIDEDLPPENEPVYRLLS
;
A
#
# COMPACT_ATOMS: atom_id res chain seq x y z
N MET A 1 -0.11 32.70 -14.50
CA MET A 1 1.28 32.46 -14.06
C MET A 1 1.68 33.58 -13.11
N ILE A 2 1.87 33.24 -11.83
CA ILE A 2 2.92 33.65 -10.88
C ILE A 2 2.61 32.75 -9.67
N LEU A 3 3.25 31.57 -9.64
CA LEU A 3 3.28 30.69 -8.47
C LEU A 3 4.44 31.21 -7.60
N GLY A 4 4.16 32.26 -6.84
CA GLY A 4 5.12 32.91 -5.96
C GLY A 4 4.43 33.31 -4.66
N GLY A 5 3.87 32.33 -3.95
CA GLY A 5 3.32 32.55 -2.61
C GLY A 5 4.46 32.75 -1.62
N LEU A 6 4.62 33.98 -1.12
CA LEU A 6 5.43 34.27 0.06
C LEU A 6 4.74 33.62 1.28
N VAL A 7 5.21 32.44 1.67
CA VAL A 7 4.79 31.79 2.91
C VAL A 7 5.66 32.36 4.03
N PHE A 8 5.14 33.34 4.77
CA PHE A 8 5.78 33.83 5.99
C PHE A 8 5.58 32.80 7.10
N LEU A 9 6.58 31.96 7.35
CA LEU A 9 6.67 31.19 8.59
C LEU A 9 7.21 32.11 9.69
N ASP A 10 6.34 32.49 10.62
CA ASP A 10 6.69 33.15 11.87
C ASP A 10 7.51 32.17 12.73
N SER A 11 8.83 32.15 12.50
CA SER A 11 9.74 31.15 13.06
C SER A 11 10.42 31.59 14.37
N GLY A 12 10.00 32.71 14.98
CA GLY A 12 10.61 33.23 16.21
C GLY A 12 12.10 33.61 16.09
N SER A 13 12.66 33.54 14.88
CA SER A 13 14.03 33.91 14.55
C SER A 13 14.10 35.40 14.18
N PRO A 14 15.03 36.18 14.74
CA PRO A 14 15.20 37.61 14.44
C PRO A 14 15.71 37.89 13.01
N ILE A 15 15.99 36.86 12.21
CA ILE A 15 16.53 36.97 10.86
C ILE A 15 15.54 36.33 9.88
N PRO A 16 15.08 37.05 8.83
CA PRO A 16 14.18 36.48 7.83
C PRO A 16 14.92 35.38 7.07
N ILE A 17 14.38 34.16 7.07
CA ILE A 17 14.91 33.05 6.29
C ILE A 17 14.41 33.26 4.85
N PRO A 18 15.27 33.63 3.89
CA PRO A 18 14.84 33.79 2.51
C PRO A 18 14.41 32.42 1.97
N LEU A 19 13.14 32.28 1.60
CA LEU A 19 12.60 31.12 0.89
C LEU A 19 12.98 31.15 -0.61
N THR A 20 14.18 31.61 -0.92
CA THR A 20 14.74 31.68 -2.28
C THR A 20 16.10 31.01 -2.29
N GLY A 21 16.35 30.13 -3.26
CA GLY A 21 17.62 29.41 -3.38
C GLY A 21 17.60 28.06 -2.64
N LEU A 22 18.68 27.72 -1.95
CA LEU A 22 18.82 26.43 -1.24
C LEU A 22 17.69 26.12 -0.23
N PRO A 23 17.21 27.07 0.60
CA PRO A 23 16.16 26.78 1.58
C PRO A 23 14.83 26.34 0.96
N SER A 24 14.43 26.92 -0.18
CA SER A 24 13.18 26.55 -0.86
C SER A 24 13.26 25.21 -1.56
N VAL A 25 14.43 24.83 -2.07
CA VAL A 25 14.67 23.49 -2.63
C VAL A 25 14.56 22.44 -1.52
N LEU A 26 15.16 22.70 -0.35
CA LEU A 26 15.07 21.81 0.81
C LEU A 26 13.63 21.68 1.31
N LEU A 27 12.89 22.79 1.40
CA LEU A 27 11.48 22.77 1.79
C LEU A 27 10.63 21.98 0.78
N GLY A 28 10.84 22.20 -0.52
CA GLY A 28 10.15 21.48 -1.59
C GLY A 28 10.42 19.97 -1.55
N LEU A 29 11.69 19.57 -1.36
CA LEU A 29 12.06 18.16 -1.19
C LEU A 29 11.44 17.55 0.06
N ALA A 30 11.41 18.27 1.17
CA ALA A 30 10.80 17.79 2.41
C ALA A 30 9.29 17.53 2.24
N ILE A 31 8.57 18.46 1.61
CA ILE A 31 7.14 18.30 1.30
C ILE A 31 6.92 17.14 0.34
N MET A 32 7.77 17.00 -0.69
CA MET A 32 7.66 15.93 -1.67
C MET A 32 7.93 14.54 -1.04
N ALA A 33 8.97 14.44 -0.20
CA ALA A 33 9.28 13.22 0.54
C ALA A 33 8.16 12.86 1.54
N TYR A 34 7.61 13.86 2.24
CA TYR A 34 6.47 13.66 3.13
C TYR A 34 5.24 13.20 2.36
N GLY A 35 4.91 13.84 1.23
CA GLY A 35 3.81 13.45 0.36
C GLY A 35 3.96 12.03 -0.19
N TRP A 36 5.18 11.65 -0.60
CA TRP A 36 5.50 10.29 -1.05
C TRP A 36 5.33 9.26 0.06
N SER A 37 5.84 9.56 1.26
CA SER A 37 5.69 8.71 2.44
C SER A 37 4.22 8.52 2.81
N GLN A 38 3.46 9.62 2.88
CA GLN A 38 2.02 9.57 3.14
C GLN A 38 1.29 8.77 2.08
N TRP A 39 1.55 9.03 0.78
CA TRP A 39 0.93 8.28 -0.31
C TRP A 39 1.20 6.78 -0.21
N ARG A 40 2.43 6.38 0.13
CA ARG A 40 2.78 4.98 0.37
C ARG A 40 2.03 4.40 1.56
N SER A 41 1.88 5.15 2.65
CA SER A 41 1.09 4.73 3.82
C SER A 41 -0.41 4.65 3.56
N TYR A 42 -0.96 5.46 2.64
CA TYR A 42 -2.37 5.45 2.27
C TYR A 42 -2.74 4.33 1.28
N GLN A 43 -1.77 3.61 0.72
CA GLN A 43 -2.04 2.41 -0.08
C GLN A 43 -2.54 1.28 0.81
N ARG A 44 -3.82 1.35 1.19
CA ARG A 44 -4.51 0.31 1.95
C ARG A 44 -4.57 -0.97 1.12
N LEU A 45 -4.27 -2.09 1.78
CA LEU A 45 -4.43 -3.41 1.17
C LEU A 45 -5.92 -3.71 0.96
N PRO A 46 -6.32 -4.20 -0.22
CA PRO A 46 -7.72 -4.41 -0.60
C PRO A 46 -8.29 -5.71 0.02
N LEU A 47 -8.42 -5.72 1.35
CA LEU A 47 -8.90 -6.87 2.13
C LEU A 47 -10.33 -7.26 1.77
N HIS A 48 -11.21 -6.28 1.58
CA HIS A 48 -12.63 -6.53 1.30
C HIS A 48 -12.81 -7.09 -0.11
N GLU A 49 -12.07 -6.56 -1.08
CA GLU A 49 -12.08 -7.00 -2.46
C GLU A 49 -11.56 -8.43 -2.58
N ALA A 50 -10.52 -8.79 -1.82
CA ALA A 50 -9.99 -10.15 -1.76
C ALA A 50 -11.04 -11.16 -1.25
N ILE A 51 -11.74 -10.82 -0.16
CA ILE A 51 -12.81 -11.66 0.38
C ILE A 51 -13.97 -11.80 -0.61
N GLN A 52 -14.40 -10.69 -1.22
CA GLN A 52 -15.45 -10.73 -2.24
C GLN A 52 -15.06 -11.60 -3.44
N LEU A 53 -13.80 -11.48 -3.88
CA LEU A 53 -13.26 -12.28 -4.97
C LEU A 53 -13.26 -13.77 -4.62
N GLY A 54 -12.91 -14.14 -3.39
CA GLY A 54 -13.05 -15.51 -2.90
C GLY A 54 -14.49 -16.02 -2.93
N ARG A 55 -15.47 -15.20 -2.53
CA ARG A 55 -16.90 -15.58 -2.63
C ARG A 55 -17.35 -15.79 -4.07
N VAL A 56 -16.95 -14.90 -4.98
CA VAL A 56 -17.30 -15.01 -6.41
C VAL A 56 -16.67 -16.26 -7.04
N GLN A 57 -15.51 -16.69 -6.57
CA GLN A 57 -14.81 -17.89 -7.05
C GLN A 57 -15.21 -19.19 -6.30
N GLY A 58 -16.33 -19.18 -5.57
CA GLY A 58 -16.83 -20.37 -4.89
C GLY A 58 -16.05 -20.75 -3.63
N GLY A 59 -15.47 -19.77 -2.94
CA GLY A 59 -14.76 -19.94 -1.68
C GLY A 59 -13.32 -20.43 -1.84
N ARG A 60 -12.74 -20.35 -3.04
CA ARG A 60 -11.34 -20.69 -3.32
C ARG A 60 -10.58 -19.46 -3.80
N LEU A 61 -9.33 -19.34 -3.37
CA LEU A 61 -8.45 -18.23 -3.67
C LEU A 61 -7.04 -18.76 -3.91
N SER A 62 -6.42 -18.32 -5.01
CA SER A 62 -4.99 -18.52 -5.28
C SER A 62 -4.24 -17.19 -5.18
N ARG A 63 -2.94 -17.25 -4.97
CA ARG A 63 -2.07 -16.06 -4.97
C ARG A 63 -2.06 -15.41 -6.35
N THR A 64 -2.04 -16.19 -7.43
CA THR A 64 -2.11 -15.73 -8.82
C THR A 64 -3.42 -15.02 -9.10
N ASP A 65 -4.55 -15.53 -8.61
CA ASP A 65 -5.84 -14.86 -8.76
C ASP A 65 -5.86 -13.50 -8.05
N LEU A 66 -5.33 -13.43 -6.82
CA LEU A 66 -5.19 -12.17 -6.09
C LEU A 66 -4.27 -11.20 -6.83
N PHE A 67 -3.12 -11.68 -7.28
CA PHE A 67 -2.14 -10.88 -8.02
C PHE A 67 -2.73 -10.29 -9.31
N LEU A 68 -3.34 -11.13 -10.15
CA LEU A 68 -3.88 -10.72 -11.45
C LEU A 68 -5.13 -9.85 -11.33
N LYS A 69 -6.06 -10.20 -10.44
CA LYS A 69 -7.34 -9.49 -10.35
C LYS A 69 -7.28 -8.24 -9.49
N LEU A 70 -6.45 -8.20 -8.45
CA LEU A 70 -6.27 -7.00 -7.62
C LEU A 70 -5.12 -6.10 -8.12
N ARG A 71 -4.38 -6.54 -9.15
CA ARG A 71 -3.24 -5.82 -9.75
C ARG A 71 -2.23 -5.34 -8.70
N LEU A 72 -1.98 -6.19 -7.71
CA LEU A 72 -1.04 -5.92 -6.64
C LEU A 72 0.37 -6.32 -7.05
N SER A 73 1.39 -5.75 -6.41
CA SER A 73 2.74 -6.32 -6.51
C SER A 73 2.80 -7.68 -5.82
N ALA A 74 3.78 -8.51 -6.16
CA ALA A 74 3.96 -9.81 -5.53
C ALA A 74 4.08 -9.69 -4.00
N GLU A 75 4.92 -8.76 -3.52
CA GLU A 75 5.10 -8.46 -2.09
C GLU A 75 3.79 -8.11 -1.39
N LYS A 76 2.95 -7.26 -2.00
CA LYS A 76 1.66 -6.86 -1.41
C LYS A 76 0.62 -7.96 -1.46
N THR A 77 0.71 -8.84 -2.45
CA THR A 77 -0.17 -10.00 -2.56
C THR A 77 0.13 -10.97 -1.44
N ASP A 78 1.41 -11.19 -1.14
CA ASP A 78 1.86 -12.03 -0.02
C ASP A 78 1.43 -11.43 1.32
N GLU A 79 1.67 -10.12 1.52
CA GLU A 79 1.25 -9.42 2.73
C GLU A 79 -0.27 -9.47 2.94
N LEU A 80 -1.05 -9.31 1.86
CA LEU A 80 -2.51 -9.41 1.90
C LEU A 80 -2.96 -10.83 2.26
N LEU A 81 -2.32 -11.85 1.68
CA LEU A 81 -2.64 -13.24 1.94
C LEU A 81 -2.32 -13.62 3.39
N ASP A 82 -1.16 -13.24 3.89
CA ASP A 82 -0.76 -13.44 5.29
C ASP A 82 -1.74 -12.76 6.25
N LEU A 83 -2.17 -11.53 5.93
CA LEU A 83 -3.18 -10.83 6.74
C LEU A 83 -4.54 -11.52 6.74
N LEU A 84 -4.96 -12.11 5.62
CA LEU A 84 -6.22 -12.85 5.54
C LEU A 84 -6.16 -14.16 6.33
N ILE A 85 -5.02 -14.85 6.33
CA ILE A 85 -4.78 -16.04 7.14
C ILE A 85 -4.73 -15.69 8.63
N GLN A 86 -3.95 -14.67 9.02
CA GLN A 86 -3.84 -14.22 10.41
C GLN A 86 -5.18 -13.78 11.00
N LYS A 87 -6.06 -13.18 10.19
CA LYS A 87 -7.41 -12.79 10.61
C LYS A 87 -8.42 -13.93 10.59
N GLY A 88 -8.02 -15.14 10.16
CA GLY A 88 -8.88 -16.33 10.12
C GLY A 88 -9.91 -16.30 8.99
N PHE A 89 -9.71 -15.51 7.94
CA PHE A 89 -10.61 -15.50 6.76
C PHE A 89 -10.23 -16.57 5.73
N LEU A 90 -8.98 -17.03 5.75
CA LEU A 90 -8.46 -18.04 4.83
C LEU A 90 -7.83 -19.21 5.59
N GLU A 91 -8.07 -20.41 5.10
CA GLU A 91 -7.38 -21.64 5.50
C GLU A 91 -6.66 -22.23 4.30
N ARG A 92 -5.44 -22.70 4.49
CA ARG A 92 -4.70 -23.39 3.42
C ARG A 92 -5.27 -24.79 3.26
N ILE A 93 -5.79 -25.12 2.08
CA ILE A 93 -6.45 -26.42 1.84
C ILE A 93 -5.42 -27.54 1.73
N ASP A 94 -4.27 -27.25 1.13
CA ASP A 94 -3.27 -28.24 0.77
C ASP A 94 -1.91 -27.88 1.36
N GLU A 95 -1.51 -28.66 2.38
CA GLU A 95 -0.16 -28.64 2.95
C GLU A 95 0.82 -29.54 2.17
N ASP A 96 0.32 -30.45 1.34
CA ASP A 96 1.10 -31.53 0.70
C ASP A 96 1.07 -31.46 -0.85
N LEU A 97 1.28 -30.26 -1.41
CA LEU A 97 1.36 -30.04 -2.85
C LEU A 97 2.80 -30.21 -3.38
N PRO A 98 2.98 -30.81 -4.57
CA PRO A 98 4.25 -30.75 -5.29
C PRO A 98 4.69 -29.28 -5.47
N PRO A 99 5.99 -28.98 -5.47
CA PRO A 99 6.50 -27.60 -5.55
C PRO A 99 6.11 -26.86 -6.85
N GLU A 100 5.60 -27.59 -7.84
CA GLU A 100 5.11 -27.07 -9.12
C GLU A 100 3.68 -26.51 -9.04
N ASN A 101 2.91 -26.91 -8.02
CA ASN A 101 1.53 -26.49 -7.86
C ASN A 101 1.40 -25.33 -6.87
N GLU A 102 0.52 -24.40 -7.22
CA GLU A 102 0.26 -23.23 -6.40
C GLU A 102 -0.65 -23.58 -5.21
N PRO A 103 -0.34 -23.11 -3.99
CA PRO A 103 -1.22 -23.33 -2.84
C PRO A 103 -2.57 -22.66 -3.05
N VAL A 104 -3.63 -23.44 -2.81
CA VAL A 104 -5.02 -22.97 -2.86
C VAL A 104 -5.54 -22.75 -1.44
N TYR A 105 -6.17 -21.60 -1.23
CA TYR A 105 -6.74 -21.19 0.04
C TYR A 105 -8.26 -21.27 -0.01
N ARG A 106 -8.88 -21.79 1.05
CA ARG A 106 -10.32 -21.80 1.26
C ARG A 106 -10.73 -20.59 2.07
N LEU A 107 -11.79 -19.93 1.63
CA LEU A 107 -12.46 -18.91 2.42
C LEU A 107 -13.23 -19.55 3.57
N LEU A 108 -12.94 -19.14 4.80
CA LEU A 108 -13.68 -19.47 6.01
C LEU A 108 -14.78 -18.40 6.18
N SER A 109 -15.94 -18.61 5.55
CA SER A 109 -17.10 -17.71 5.62
C SER A 109 -18.40 -18.48 5.71
#